data_AF-A0A954W057-F1
#
_entry.id   AF-A0A954W057-F1
#
_cell.length_a   1.000
_cell.length_b   1.000
_cell.length_c   1.000
_cell.angle_alpha   90.00
_cell.angle_beta   90.00
_cell.angle_gamma   90.00
#
_symmetry.space_group_name_H-M   'P 1'
#
loop_
_entity.id
_entity.type
_entity.pdbx_description
1 polymer ?
#
loop_
_entity_poly.entity_id
_entity_poly.type
_entity_poly.pdbx_seq_one_letter_code
_entity_poly.pdbx_strand_id
1 'polypeptide(L)'
;IVSDYANGEARDISNNLRQSFEVQPWAVGQLEDVPAGTVVSGNSTFEFSLDLSQAHVRNYVDAAIESGALFLGISSLHSAAQDGPVVYPSFYLDAGGVGLGPTATLEMVLGNALPGDFNSDGLLSADDIDQLFRVIQSGIYSSLHDVNGDQTVDDLDRDTWIQDLRQTWAGDANLDGTFDSADLVQVFQASQFEDSIIANSTWETGDWTGDGEFDSSDLVYAFQMGGYQDAAAVRAVPEPNAYSCVGIILVLLCCRHSAWRSRSSCN
;
A
#
# COMPACT_ATOMS: atom_id res chain seq x y z
N ILE A 1 -10.15 -12.93 32.06
CA ILE A 1 -10.12 -11.52 32.52
C ILE A 1 -10.91 -10.75 31.47
N VAL A 2 -11.90 -9.95 31.88
CA VAL A 2 -12.63 -9.12 30.92
C VAL A 2 -11.73 -7.94 30.64
N SER A 3 -11.23 -7.83 29.42
CA SER A 3 -10.29 -6.79 29.00
C SER A 3 -10.85 -6.05 27.80
N ASP A 4 -10.64 -4.74 27.74
CA ASP A 4 -10.83 -3.96 26.52
C ASP A 4 -9.49 -3.42 26.00
N TYR A 5 -9.52 -2.80 24.82
CA TYR A 5 -8.35 -2.16 24.22
C TYR A 5 -8.61 -0.66 24.14
N ALA A 6 -7.73 0.11 24.78
CA ALA A 6 -7.75 1.57 24.76
C ALA A 6 -6.31 2.08 24.65
N ASN A 7 -6.06 3.03 23.75
CA ASN A 7 -4.73 3.62 23.52
C ASN A 7 -3.62 2.60 23.20
N GLY A 8 -3.95 1.49 22.54
CA GLY A 8 -2.98 0.48 22.11
C GLY A 8 -2.61 -0.57 23.17
N GLU A 9 -3.17 -0.51 24.38
CA GLU A 9 -2.91 -1.50 25.44
C GLU A 9 -4.19 -2.23 25.87
N ALA A 10 -4.02 -3.50 26.26
CA ALA A 10 -5.07 -4.29 26.90
C ALA A 10 -5.29 -3.79 28.33
N ARG A 11 -6.48 -3.29 28.62
CA ARG A 11 -6.88 -2.78 29.94
C ARG A 11 -7.80 -3.78 30.63
N ASP A 12 -7.51 -4.08 31.90
CA ASP A 12 -8.41 -4.86 32.75
C ASP A 12 -9.66 -4.03 33.11
N ILE A 13 -10.84 -4.52 32.72
CA ILE A 13 -12.14 -3.88 33.00
C ILE A 13 -13.00 -4.69 33.98
N SER A 14 -12.39 -5.62 34.72
CA SER A 14 -13.09 -6.46 35.72
C SER A 14 -13.79 -5.67 36.83
N ASN A 15 -13.37 -4.42 37.09
CA ASN A 15 -13.91 -3.55 38.14
C ASN A 15 -14.69 -2.33 37.57
N ASN A 16 -15.30 -2.51 36.40
CA ASN A 16 -16.06 -1.49 35.67
C ASN A 16 -17.12 -0.75 36.52
N LEU A 17 -17.77 -1.42 37.47
CA LEU A 17 -18.81 -0.84 38.33
C LEU A 17 -18.28 0.29 39.24
N ARG A 18 -17.00 0.28 39.62
CA ARG A 18 -16.42 1.28 40.53
C ARG A 18 -15.57 2.31 39.82
N GLN A 19 -14.86 1.89 38.78
CA GLN A 19 -13.90 2.75 38.11
C GLN A 19 -14.53 3.55 36.98
N SER A 20 -15.66 3.08 36.41
CA SER A 20 -16.25 3.57 35.17
C SER A 20 -15.25 3.60 34.01
N PHE A 21 -15.70 3.29 32.81
CA PHE A 21 -14.84 3.44 31.64
C PHE A 21 -15.70 3.82 30.44
N GLU A 22 -15.11 4.62 29.57
CA GLU A 22 -15.74 5.01 28.32
C GLU A 22 -15.22 4.07 27.22
N VAL A 23 -16.16 3.44 26.52
CA VAL A 23 -15.89 2.63 25.34
C VAL A 23 -16.10 3.52 24.14
N GLN A 24 -15.06 3.68 23.31
CA GLN A 24 -15.26 4.29 22.01
C GLN A 24 -15.84 3.25 21.05
N PRO A 25 -17.07 3.45 20.53
CA PRO A 25 -17.63 2.56 19.54
C PRO A 25 -16.83 2.68 18.23
N TRP A 26 -16.63 1.58 17.52
CA TRP A 26 -15.93 1.58 16.23
C TRP A 26 -16.73 2.28 15.12
N ALA A 27 -18.05 2.34 15.28
CA ALA A 27 -18.96 3.07 14.41
C ALA A 27 -20.22 3.45 15.20
N VAL A 28 -20.85 4.55 14.79
CA VAL A 28 -22.17 4.95 15.27
C VAL A 28 -23.15 4.78 14.12
N GLY A 29 -24.22 4.01 14.36
CA GLY A 29 -25.24 3.73 13.35
C GLY A 29 -25.91 5.00 12.86
N GLN A 30 -25.86 5.24 11.56
CA GLN A 30 -26.49 6.37 10.89
C GLN A 30 -27.81 5.94 10.24
N LEU A 31 -28.76 6.85 10.23
CA LEU A 31 -30.01 6.75 9.49
C LEU A 31 -30.09 7.94 8.56
N GLU A 32 -30.17 7.67 7.27
CA GLU A 32 -30.38 8.71 6.28
C GLU A 32 -31.76 9.37 6.53
N ASP A 33 -31.81 10.70 6.42
CA ASP A 33 -33.03 11.51 6.51
C ASP A 33 -33.85 11.44 7.81
N VAL A 34 -33.27 10.97 8.92
CA VAL A 34 -33.94 10.95 10.23
C VAL A 34 -33.28 11.96 11.20
N PRO A 35 -33.90 13.12 11.46
CA PRO A 35 -33.35 14.11 12.39
C PRO A 35 -33.21 13.56 13.81
N ALA A 36 -32.17 14.00 14.52
CA ALA A 36 -31.93 13.61 15.91
C ALA A 36 -33.15 13.89 16.81
N GLY A 37 -33.51 12.92 17.65
CA GLY A 37 -34.65 13.01 18.57
C GLY A 37 -36.00 12.61 17.96
N THR A 38 -36.05 12.25 16.68
CA THR A 38 -37.26 11.70 16.06
C THR A 38 -37.39 10.19 16.31
N VAL A 39 -38.62 9.69 16.34
CA VAL A 39 -38.89 8.26 16.50
C VAL A 39 -38.51 7.54 15.20
N VAL A 40 -37.64 6.54 15.32
CA VAL A 40 -37.23 5.69 14.21
C VAL A 40 -38.38 4.75 13.84
N SER A 41 -38.69 4.63 12.56
CA SER A 41 -39.74 3.74 12.07
C SER A 41 -39.29 2.27 12.14
N GLY A 42 -40.25 1.35 12.26
CA GLY A 42 -39.95 -0.08 12.15
C GLY A 42 -39.35 -0.39 10.77
N ASN A 43 -38.38 -1.31 10.73
CA ASN A 43 -37.62 -1.72 9.54
C ASN A 43 -36.76 -0.63 8.89
N SER A 44 -36.43 0.44 9.62
CA SER A 44 -35.39 1.37 9.18
C SER A 44 -34.02 0.68 9.14
N THR A 45 -33.25 0.94 8.09
CA THR A 45 -31.90 0.36 7.90
C THR A 45 -30.87 1.30 8.52
N PHE A 46 -30.07 0.80 9.46
CA PHE A 46 -28.95 1.53 10.03
C PHE A 46 -27.68 1.19 9.27
N GLU A 47 -26.92 2.21 8.90
CA GLU A 47 -25.59 2.05 8.31
C GLU A 47 -24.50 2.27 9.37
N PHE A 48 -23.53 1.36 9.42
CA PHE A 48 -22.39 1.46 10.32
C PHE A 48 -21.10 1.46 9.49
N SER A 49 -20.44 2.62 9.37
CA SER A 49 -19.17 2.75 8.67
C SER A 49 -18.02 2.59 9.67
N LEU A 50 -17.25 1.52 9.54
CA LEU A 50 -16.07 1.28 10.38
C LEU A 50 -14.90 2.16 9.92
N ASP A 51 -14.24 2.84 10.85
CA ASP A 51 -13.04 3.62 10.57
C ASP A 51 -11.79 2.72 10.61
N LEU A 52 -11.37 2.26 9.43
CA LEU A 52 -10.19 1.41 9.26
C LEU A 52 -8.87 2.18 9.35
N SER A 53 -8.85 3.50 9.56
CA SER A 53 -7.63 4.24 9.87
C SER A 53 -7.13 3.92 11.30
N GLN A 54 -8.03 3.46 12.17
CA GLN A 54 -7.73 3.10 13.54
C GLN A 54 -7.12 1.70 13.61
N ALA A 55 -5.84 1.61 13.97
CA ALA A 55 -5.07 0.36 13.97
C ALA A 55 -5.76 -0.80 14.72
N HIS A 56 -6.47 -0.53 15.82
CA HIS A 56 -7.16 -1.57 16.59
C HIS A 56 -8.42 -2.12 15.90
N VAL A 57 -9.14 -1.28 15.14
CA VAL A 57 -10.30 -1.72 14.33
C VAL A 57 -9.80 -2.53 13.15
N ARG A 58 -8.77 -2.03 12.45
CA ARG A 58 -8.13 -2.71 11.32
C ARG A 58 -7.59 -4.09 11.70
N ASN A 59 -6.76 -4.18 12.74
CA ASN A 59 -6.17 -5.44 13.20
C ASN A 59 -7.24 -6.49 13.56
N TYR A 60 -8.38 -6.06 14.12
CA TYR A 60 -9.47 -6.98 14.40
C TYR A 60 -10.14 -7.48 13.12
N VAL A 61 -10.43 -6.58 12.18
CA VAL A 61 -11.06 -6.91 10.90
C VAL A 61 -10.15 -7.85 10.09
N ASP A 62 -8.85 -7.59 10.04
CA ASP A 62 -7.87 -8.44 9.36
C ASP A 62 -7.84 -9.84 9.97
N ALA A 63 -7.71 -9.95 11.30
CA ALA A 63 -7.72 -11.24 12.00
C ALA A 63 -9.05 -11.99 11.86
N ALA A 64 -10.17 -11.27 11.80
CA ALA A 64 -11.50 -11.84 11.58
C ALA A 64 -11.65 -12.38 10.14
N ILE A 65 -11.09 -11.68 9.16
CA ILE A 65 -11.08 -12.13 7.75
C ILE A 65 -10.16 -13.35 7.60
N GLU A 66 -8.95 -13.30 8.16
CA GLU A 66 -8.00 -14.44 8.16
C GLU A 66 -8.60 -15.69 8.81
N SER A 67 -9.34 -15.53 9.90
CA SER A 67 -10.04 -16.64 10.57
C SER A 67 -11.35 -17.05 9.91
N GLY A 68 -11.78 -16.33 8.87
CA GLY A 68 -13.01 -16.59 8.13
C GLY A 68 -14.30 -16.31 8.90
N ALA A 69 -14.22 -15.56 10.00
CA ALA A 69 -15.37 -15.24 10.84
C ALA A 69 -15.28 -13.82 11.43
N LEU A 70 -16.22 -12.97 11.04
CA LEU A 70 -16.38 -11.62 11.58
C LEU A 70 -17.51 -11.56 12.61
N PHE A 71 -17.20 -11.13 13.82
CA PHE A 71 -18.18 -10.96 14.90
C PHE A 71 -18.33 -9.47 15.26
N LEU A 72 -19.50 -8.90 14.99
CA LEU A 72 -19.80 -7.52 15.35
C LEU A 72 -20.88 -7.49 16.44
N GLY A 73 -20.67 -6.65 17.46
CA GLY A 73 -21.63 -6.40 18.52
C GLY A 73 -22.28 -5.04 18.35
N ILE A 74 -23.61 -4.99 18.32
CA ILE A 74 -24.37 -3.75 18.33
C ILE A 74 -24.96 -3.55 19.72
N SER A 75 -24.76 -2.37 20.30
CA SER A 75 -25.41 -1.95 21.54
C SER A 75 -26.30 -0.74 21.28
N SER A 76 -27.39 -0.62 22.03
CA SER A 76 -28.29 0.52 21.93
C SER A 76 -28.94 0.81 23.28
N LEU A 77 -29.25 2.08 23.54
CA LEU A 77 -29.86 2.55 24.78
C LEU A 77 -31.24 3.14 24.50
N HIS A 78 -32.24 2.72 25.27
CA HIS A 78 -33.64 3.12 25.10
C HIS A 78 -34.25 3.50 26.44
N SER A 79 -35.10 4.54 26.45
CA SER A 79 -35.90 4.87 27.62
C SER A 79 -36.98 3.83 27.83
N ALA A 80 -36.99 3.15 28.99
CA ALA A 80 -37.98 2.16 29.36
C ALA A 80 -38.80 2.59 30.58
N ALA A 81 -40.03 2.09 30.69
CA ALA A 81 -40.90 2.28 31.85
C ALA A 81 -41.30 0.93 32.45
N GLN A 82 -41.37 0.87 33.79
CA GLN A 82 -41.89 -0.30 34.50
C GLN A 82 -43.37 -0.50 34.13
N ASP A 83 -43.74 -1.70 33.70
CA ASP A 83 -45.05 -2.05 33.11
C ASP A 83 -45.43 -1.26 31.84
N GLY A 84 -44.45 -0.62 31.18
CA GLY A 84 -44.63 0.06 29.90
C GLY A 84 -44.60 -0.89 28.70
N PRO A 85 -44.95 -0.39 27.49
CA PRO A 85 -44.78 -1.16 26.26
C PRO A 85 -43.31 -1.51 26.00
N VAL A 86 -43.07 -2.56 25.21
CA VAL A 86 -41.72 -2.89 24.73
C VAL A 86 -41.25 -1.78 23.79
N VAL A 87 -40.12 -1.17 24.15
CA VAL A 87 -39.55 0.02 23.48
C VAL A 87 -38.12 -0.22 22.99
N TYR A 88 -37.53 -1.38 23.30
CA TYR A 88 -36.22 -1.74 22.78
C TYR A 88 -36.35 -2.33 21.37
N PRO A 89 -35.44 -1.99 20.44
CA PRO A 89 -35.40 -2.56 19.11
C PRO A 89 -34.93 -4.00 19.19
N SER A 90 -35.46 -4.83 18.30
CA SER A 90 -34.87 -6.12 17.97
C SER A 90 -34.03 -5.93 16.72
N PHE A 91 -32.72 -6.10 16.85
CA PHE A 91 -31.82 -6.14 15.70
C PHE A 91 -31.78 -7.58 15.19
N TYR A 92 -31.94 -7.73 13.88
CA TYR A 92 -31.81 -9.02 13.22
C TYR A 92 -30.95 -8.84 11.98
N LEU A 93 -30.08 -9.82 11.77
CA LEU A 93 -29.39 -9.98 10.50
C LEU A 93 -30.35 -10.63 9.52
N ASP A 94 -30.12 -10.43 8.22
CA ASP A 94 -30.93 -10.95 7.11
C ASP A 94 -31.17 -12.48 7.19
N ALA A 95 -30.30 -13.22 7.88
CA ALA A 95 -30.42 -14.67 8.07
C ALA A 95 -31.44 -15.13 9.14
N GLY A 96 -32.20 -14.22 9.77
CA GLY A 96 -32.94 -14.55 11.00
C GLY A 96 -34.32 -13.91 11.15
N GLY A 97 -35.22 -14.11 10.19
CA GLY A 97 -36.65 -13.75 10.32
C GLY A 97 -37.55 -14.63 9.48
N VAL A 98 -38.64 -15.14 10.08
CA VAL A 98 -39.56 -16.09 9.44
C VAL A 98 -40.35 -15.41 8.30
N GLY A 99 -39.96 -15.68 7.04
CA GLY A 99 -40.83 -15.57 5.87
C GLY A 99 -40.67 -14.32 4.99
N LEU A 100 -40.26 -14.58 3.74
CA LEU A 100 -40.27 -13.68 2.57
C LEU A 100 -39.15 -12.61 2.54
N GLY A 101 -37.95 -13.05 2.12
CA GLY A 101 -36.73 -12.24 2.14
C GLY A 101 -36.50 -11.35 0.91
N PRO A 102 -35.95 -10.14 1.12
CA PRO A 102 -35.08 -9.48 0.17
C PRO A 102 -33.60 -9.66 0.53
N THR A 103 -32.76 -9.75 -0.50
CA THR A 103 -31.30 -9.98 -0.45
C THR A 103 -30.54 -8.92 0.35
N ALA A 104 -29.72 -9.29 1.34
CA ALA A 104 -28.65 -8.45 1.84
C ALA A 104 -27.35 -8.61 1.04
N THR A 105 -26.74 -7.47 0.72
CA THR A 105 -25.42 -7.37 0.10
C THR A 105 -24.45 -6.77 1.11
N LEU A 106 -23.41 -7.53 1.49
CA LEU A 106 -22.23 -6.96 2.10
C LEU A 106 -21.43 -6.30 0.97
N GLU A 107 -21.53 -4.98 0.84
CA GLU A 107 -20.66 -4.21 -0.06
C GLU A 107 -19.39 -3.84 0.70
N MET A 108 -18.39 -4.71 0.60
CA MET A 108 -17.04 -4.42 1.04
C MET A 108 -16.33 -3.68 -0.09
N VAL A 109 -16.26 -2.35 0.02
CA VAL A 109 -15.30 -1.59 -0.78
C VAL A 109 -13.94 -1.84 -0.13
N LEU A 110 -13.25 -2.88 -0.59
CA LEU A 110 -11.81 -2.92 -0.42
C LEU A 110 -11.30 -1.69 -1.16
N GLY A 111 -10.88 -0.67 -0.41
CA GLY A 111 -9.98 0.31 -0.97
C GLY A 111 -8.89 -0.50 -1.65
N ASN A 112 -8.54 -0.15 -2.89
CA ASN A 112 -7.40 -0.75 -3.56
C ASN A 112 -6.19 -0.41 -2.69
N ALA A 113 -5.92 -1.21 -1.66
CA ALA A 113 -4.72 -1.10 -0.86
C ALA A 113 -3.63 -1.35 -1.88
N LEU A 114 -2.96 -0.27 -2.27
CA LEU A 114 -1.83 -0.35 -3.16
C LEU A 114 -0.83 -1.22 -2.40
N PRO A 115 -0.47 -2.42 -2.89
CA PRO A 115 0.44 -3.28 -2.13
C PRO A 115 1.72 -2.50 -1.85
N GLY A 116 2.14 -2.48 -0.58
CA GLY A 116 3.28 -1.68 -0.12
C GLY A 116 2.96 -0.27 0.40
N ASP A 117 1.71 0.21 0.31
CA ASP A 117 1.23 1.46 0.93
C ASP A 117 0.81 1.17 2.38
N PHE A 118 1.71 1.41 3.33
CA PHE A 118 1.53 1.02 4.73
C PHE A 118 0.87 2.13 5.56
N ASN A 119 1.00 3.40 5.13
CA ASN A 119 0.31 4.51 5.78
C ASN A 119 -1.12 4.77 5.22
N SER A 120 -1.50 4.08 4.14
CA SER A 120 -2.79 4.22 3.43
C SER A 120 -3.04 5.62 2.85
N ASP A 121 -1.99 6.32 2.41
CA ASP A 121 -2.09 7.64 1.78
C ASP A 121 -2.31 7.57 0.25
N GLY A 122 -2.26 6.37 -0.31
CA GLY A 122 -2.49 6.09 -1.73
C GLY A 122 -1.24 6.24 -2.60
N LEU A 123 -0.06 6.44 -2.01
CA LEU A 123 1.23 6.53 -2.68
C LEU A 123 2.18 5.44 -2.18
N LEU A 124 3.16 5.06 -3.00
CA LEU A 124 4.32 4.29 -2.55
C LEU A 124 5.49 5.25 -2.39
N SER A 125 5.65 5.73 -1.15
CA SER A 125 6.55 6.82 -0.78
C SER A 125 7.70 6.34 0.11
N ALA A 126 8.62 7.24 0.44
CA ALA A 126 9.71 6.94 1.36
C ALA A 126 9.19 6.61 2.78
N ASP A 127 8.06 7.20 3.18
CA ASP A 127 7.44 6.90 4.48
C ASP A 127 6.99 5.43 4.60
N ASP A 128 6.65 4.79 3.47
CA ASP A 128 6.24 3.38 3.45
C ASP A 128 7.44 2.45 3.59
N ILE A 129 8.50 2.66 2.81
CA ILE A 129 9.69 1.81 2.94
C ILE A 129 10.39 2.02 4.29
N ASP A 130 10.37 3.23 4.85
CA ASP A 130 10.84 3.49 6.21
C ASP A 130 9.99 2.76 7.27
N GLN A 131 8.67 2.61 7.03
CA GLN A 131 7.82 1.78 7.89
C GLN A 131 8.18 0.30 7.79
N LEU A 132 8.44 -0.20 6.58
CA LEU A 132 8.89 -1.57 6.35
C LEU A 132 10.19 -1.85 7.11
N PHE A 133 11.17 -0.96 7.06
CA PHE A 133 12.43 -1.10 7.80
C PHE A 133 12.21 -1.20 9.30
N ARG A 134 11.34 -0.36 9.88
CA ARG A 134 11.00 -0.44 11.31
C ARG A 134 10.41 -1.80 11.69
N VAL A 135 9.57 -2.38 10.82
CA VAL A 135 8.98 -3.71 11.06
C VAL A 135 10.02 -4.82 10.94
N ILE A 136 10.85 -4.80 9.89
CA ILE A 136 11.97 -5.75 9.71
C ILE A 136 12.89 -5.73 10.94
N GLN A 137 13.32 -4.53 11.37
CA GLN A 137 14.17 -4.37 12.56
C GLN A 137 13.51 -4.84 13.86
N SER A 138 12.18 -4.72 13.97
CA SER A 138 11.44 -5.21 15.15
C SER A 138 11.42 -6.74 15.25
N GLY A 139 11.58 -7.45 14.12
CA GLY A 139 11.44 -8.90 14.02
C GLY A 139 10.02 -9.42 14.31
N ILE A 140 9.02 -8.53 14.36
CA ILE A 140 7.62 -8.89 14.57
C ILE A 140 7.00 -9.13 13.20
N TYR A 141 6.46 -10.34 12.99
CA TYR A 141 5.70 -10.65 11.80
C TYR A 141 4.44 -9.76 11.69
N SER A 142 4.22 -9.23 10.50
CA SER A 142 3.03 -8.48 10.13
C SER A 142 2.61 -8.94 8.73
N SER A 143 1.40 -9.48 8.60
CA SER A 143 0.86 -9.90 7.29
C SER A 143 0.69 -8.73 6.30
N LEU A 144 0.69 -7.49 6.79
CA LEU A 144 0.68 -6.30 5.93
C LEU A 144 2.05 -6.06 5.27
N HIS A 145 3.15 -6.41 5.95
CA HIS A 145 4.53 -6.11 5.50
C HIS A 145 5.23 -7.31 4.86
N ASP A 146 4.65 -8.51 4.94
CA ASP A 146 5.01 -9.69 4.14
C ASP A 146 4.47 -9.50 2.71
N VAL A 147 5.19 -8.68 1.94
CA VAL A 147 4.78 -8.29 0.58
C VAL A 147 5.18 -9.33 -0.46
N ASN A 148 6.14 -10.21 -0.14
CA ASN A 148 6.56 -11.30 -1.02
C ASN A 148 5.72 -12.58 -0.82
N GLY A 149 4.96 -12.69 0.29
CA GLY A 149 4.05 -13.78 0.62
C GLY A 149 4.74 -15.05 1.13
N ASP A 150 5.94 -14.96 1.68
CA ASP A 150 6.74 -16.10 2.15
C ASP A 150 6.58 -16.43 3.64
N GLN A 151 5.69 -15.69 4.34
CA GLN A 151 5.39 -15.81 5.77
C GLN A 151 6.51 -15.33 6.69
N THR A 152 7.47 -14.58 6.15
CA THR A 152 8.46 -13.83 6.90
C THR A 152 8.38 -12.34 6.56
N VAL A 153 8.97 -11.49 7.41
CA VAL A 153 9.12 -10.06 7.11
C VAL A 153 10.60 -9.76 7.20
N ASP A 154 11.27 -9.72 6.06
CA ASP A 154 12.73 -9.61 5.98
C ASP A 154 13.23 -8.81 4.75
N ASP A 155 14.52 -8.93 4.45
CA ASP A 155 15.18 -8.29 3.34
C ASP A 155 14.53 -8.59 1.97
N LEU A 156 13.89 -9.74 1.80
CA LEU A 156 13.18 -10.10 0.57
C LEU A 156 11.92 -9.25 0.38
N ASP A 157 11.29 -8.81 1.47
CA ASP A 157 10.15 -7.88 1.41
C ASP A 157 10.59 -6.49 0.99
N ARG A 158 11.73 -5.99 1.50
CA ARG A 158 12.35 -4.76 1.01
C ARG A 158 12.60 -4.85 -0.49
N ASP A 159 13.25 -5.92 -0.93
CA ASP A 159 13.63 -6.08 -2.34
C ASP A 159 12.39 -6.13 -3.24
N THR A 160 11.33 -6.81 -2.80
CA THR A 160 10.03 -6.87 -3.48
C THR A 160 9.37 -5.49 -3.53
N TRP A 161 9.39 -4.74 -2.42
CA TRP A 161 8.84 -3.39 -2.39
C TRP A 161 9.55 -2.46 -3.38
N ILE A 162 10.88 -2.50 -3.44
CA ILE A 162 11.69 -1.67 -4.35
C ILE A 162 11.45 -2.05 -5.81
N GLN A 163 11.60 -3.33 -6.16
CA GLN A 163 11.67 -3.78 -7.56
C GLN A 163 10.29 -4.04 -8.17
N ASP A 164 9.39 -4.69 -7.44
CA ASP A 164 8.13 -5.18 -7.99
C ASP A 164 6.98 -4.19 -7.75
N LEU A 165 6.93 -3.58 -6.56
CA LEU A 165 5.85 -2.67 -6.19
C LEU A 165 6.14 -1.24 -6.65
N ARG A 166 7.27 -0.67 -6.20
CA ARG A 166 7.64 0.71 -6.49
C ARG A 166 8.29 0.88 -7.87
N GLN A 167 8.84 -0.21 -8.41
CA GLN A 167 9.59 -0.25 -9.68
C GLN A 167 10.69 0.81 -9.72
N THR A 168 11.48 0.89 -8.66
CA THR A 168 12.63 1.78 -8.53
C THR A 168 13.91 1.01 -8.20
N TRP A 169 14.96 1.74 -7.86
CA TRP A 169 16.28 1.24 -7.50
C TRP A 169 16.63 1.65 -6.08
N ALA A 170 17.35 0.79 -5.37
CA ALA A 170 18.13 1.23 -4.22
C ALA A 170 19.10 2.31 -4.71
N GLY A 171 19.08 3.49 -4.08
CA GLY A 171 19.81 4.65 -4.57
C GLY A 171 18.93 5.81 -5.05
N ASP A 172 17.70 5.55 -5.50
CA ASP A 172 16.73 6.58 -5.90
C ASP A 172 16.08 7.20 -4.65
N ALA A 173 16.80 8.14 -4.04
CA ALA A 173 16.45 8.74 -2.76
C ALA A 173 15.24 9.67 -2.85
N ASN A 174 14.96 10.25 -4.02
CA ASN A 174 13.81 11.12 -4.24
C ASN A 174 12.59 10.38 -4.83
N LEU A 175 12.76 9.09 -5.13
CA LEU A 175 11.77 8.22 -5.75
C LEU A 175 11.27 8.74 -7.11
N ASP A 176 12.10 9.36 -7.93
CA ASP A 176 11.72 9.84 -9.26
C ASP A 176 11.77 8.74 -10.35
N GLY A 177 12.17 7.53 -9.97
CA GLY A 177 12.31 6.34 -10.82
C GLY A 177 13.70 6.19 -11.42
N THR A 178 14.65 7.07 -11.08
CA THR A 178 16.02 7.04 -11.57
C THR A 178 17.00 7.12 -10.41
N PHE A 179 18.01 6.25 -10.39
CA PHE A 179 19.17 6.45 -9.52
C PHE A 179 20.24 7.25 -10.27
N ASP A 180 20.44 8.52 -9.91
CA ASP A 180 21.46 9.37 -10.50
C ASP A 180 22.19 10.29 -9.49
N SER A 181 22.91 11.28 -10.01
CA SER A 181 23.69 12.21 -9.20
C SER A 181 22.84 13.13 -8.31
N ALA A 182 21.58 13.37 -8.66
CA ALA A 182 20.66 14.17 -7.87
C ALA A 182 20.36 13.49 -6.54
N ASP A 183 20.17 12.16 -6.54
CA ASP A 183 19.99 11.37 -5.32
C ASP A 183 21.21 11.43 -4.41
N LEU A 184 22.40 11.21 -5.00
CA LEU A 184 23.66 11.28 -4.24
C LEU A 184 23.85 12.68 -3.64
N VAL A 185 23.55 13.74 -4.39
CA VAL A 185 23.61 15.10 -3.87
C VAL A 185 22.60 15.32 -2.74
N GLN A 186 21.39 14.77 -2.84
CA GLN A 186 20.37 14.86 -1.79
C GLN A 186 20.82 14.18 -0.49
N VAL A 187 21.24 12.91 -0.54
CA VAL A 187 21.64 12.17 0.67
C VAL A 187 22.87 12.77 1.34
N PHE A 188 23.84 13.28 0.55
CA PHE A 188 24.99 13.98 1.13
C PHE A 188 24.64 15.37 1.70
N GLN A 189 23.56 16.02 1.25
CA GLN A 189 23.06 17.25 1.88
C GLN A 189 22.47 16.99 3.27
N ALA A 190 21.93 15.79 3.53
CA ALA A 190 21.46 15.39 4.85
C ALA A 190 22.59 15.28 5.89
N SER A 191 23.84 15.14 5.45
CA SER A 191 25.04 15.07 6.30
C SER A 191 25.05 13.90 7.29
N GLN A 192 24.43 12.78 6.94
CA GLN A 192 24.34 11.57 7.78
C GLN A 192 25.34 10.48 7.40
N PHE A 193 26.08 10.65 6.30
CA PHE A 193 27.09 9.67 5.85
C PHE A 193 28.21 9.51 6.89
N GLU A 194 28.32 8.30 7.46
CA GLU A 194 29.33 7.96 8.48
C GLU A 194 29.41 8.99 9.64
N ASP A 195 28.28 9.57 10.05
CA ASP A 195 28.24 10.66 11.03
C ASP A 195 28.36 10.19 12.50
N SER A 196 28.28 8.87 12.74
CA SER A 196 28.29 8.20 14.06
C SER A 196 27.08 8.49 14.95
N ILE A 197 25.97 8.98 14.39
CA ILE A 197 24.70 9.18 15.09
C ILE A 197 23.77 8.01 14.79
N ILE A 198 23.54 7.19 15.81
CA ILE A 198 22.80 5.95 15.66
C ILE A 198 21.33 6.20 15.24
N ALA A 199 20.86 5.46 14.24
CA ALA A 199 19.48 5.35 13.78
C ALA A 199 18.85 6.69 13.42
N ASN A 200 19.60 7.58 12.76
CA ASN A 200 19.11 8.88 12.30
C ASN A 200 18.82 8.94 10.79
N SER A 201 19.08 7.86 10.07
CA SER A 201 18.93 7.80 8.61
C SER A 201 17.60 7.17 8.19
N THR A 202 17.12 7.59 7.03
CA THR A 202 15.91 7.14 6.36
C THR A 202 16.23 6.90 4.89
N TRP A 203 15.27 6.38 4.12
CA TRP A 203 15.43 6.19 2.68
C TRP A 203 15.90 7.46 1.95
N GLU A 204 15.26 8.61 2.24
CA GLU A 204 15.56 9.89 1.58
C GLU A 204 16.93 10.45 1.96
N THR A 205 17.51 9.98 3.07
CA THR A 205 18.80 10.44 3.58
C THR A 205 19.92 9.42 3.42
N GLY A 206 19.62 8.23 2.90
CA GLY A 206 20.60 7.27 2.39
C GLY A 206 20.57 5.86 3.00
N ASP A 207 19.68 5.57 3.94
CA ASP A 207 19.51 4.22 4.50
C ASP A 207 18.74 3.34 3.49
N TRP A 208 19.46 2.70 2.59
CA TRP A 208 18.88 1.86 1.54
C TRP A 208 18.92 0.37 1.90
N THR A 209 19.74 -0.01 2.88
CA THR A 209 19.75 -1.36 3.44
C THR A 209 18.68 -1.55 4.52
N GLY A 210 18.24 -0.47 5.16
CA GLY A 210 17.21 -0.45 6.19
C GLY A 210 17.73 -0.75 7.59
N ASP A 211 19.01 -0.46 7.87
CA ASP A 211 19.64 -0.72 9.17
C ASP A 211 19.68 0.50 10.10
N GLY A 212 19.18 1.64 9.63
CA GLY A 212 19.09 2.91 10.35
C GLY A 212 20.27 3.86 10.15
N GLU A 213 21.30 3.45 9.41
CA GLU A 213 22.49 4.24 9.12
C GLU A 213 22.60 4.55 7.63
N PHE A 214 23.26 5.67 7.29
CA PHE A 214 23.76 5.88 5.93
C PHE A 214 25.27 5.71 5.93
N ASP A 215 25.75 4.59 5.39
CA ASP A 215 27.18 4.31 5.33
C ASP A 215 27.62 3.68 4.01
N SER A 216 28.85 3.18 3.97
CA SER A 216 29.40 2.56 2.77
C SER A 216 28.64 1.30 2.32
N SER A 217 27.93 0.63 3.23
CA SER A 217 27.14 -0.56 2.94
C SER A 217 25.91 -0.23 2.11
N ASP A 218 25.24 0.89 2.35
CA ASP A 218 24.12 1.38 1.51
C ASP A 218 24.58 1.71 0.10
N LEU A 219 25.70 2.42 -0.02
CA LEU A 219 26.29 2.71 -1.33
C LEU A 219 26.63 1.43 -2.08
N VAL A 220 27.28 0.46 -1.40
CA VAL A 220 27.60 -0.83 -2.00
C VAL A 220 26.34 -1.58 -2.41
N TYR A 221 25.31 -1.60 -1.57
CA TYR A 221 24.03 -2.23 -1.84
C TYR A 221 23.34 -1.61 -3.07
N ALA A 222 23.22 -0.28 -3.12
CA ALA A 222 22.65 0.43 -4.27
C ALA A 222 23.42 0.16 -5.57
N PHE A 223 24.75 0.22 -5.54
CA PHE A 223 25.55 -0.08 -6.74
C PHE A 223 25.55 -1.56 -7.14
N GLN A 224 25.35 -2.48 -6.18
CA GLN A 224 25.20 -3.92 -6.46
C GLN A 224 23.84 -4.23 -7.11
N MET A 225 22.78 -3.55 -6.66
CA MET A 225 21.46 -3.59 -7.28
C MET A 225 21.49 -3.02 -8.71
N GLY A 226 22.32 -2.01 -8.95
CA GLY A 226 22.55 -1.42 -10.27
C GLY A 226 21.74 -0.14 -10.49
N GLY A 227 21.45 0.20 -11.74
CA GLY A 227 20.58 1.34 -12.07
C GLY A 227 21.23 2.72 -12.07
N TYR A 228 22.39 2.90 -11.43
CA TYR A 228 23.10 4.19 -11.48
C TYR A 228 23.47 4.58 -12.92
N GLN A 229 22.87 5.66 -13.41
CA GLN A 229 23.00 6.17 -14.79
C GLN A 229 22.41 5.29 -15.91
N ASP A 230 21.39 4.46 -15.65
CA ASP A 230 20.66 3.74 -16.72
C ASP A 230 19.40 4.47 -17.24
N ALA A 231 19.07 5.67 -16.74
CA ALA A 231 18.03 6.53 -17.33
C ALA A 231 18.53 7.36 -18.53
N ALA A 232 19.21 6.70 -19.48
CA ALA A 232 19.22 7.05 -20.91
C ALA A 232 20.18 6.14 -21.70
N ALA A 233 20.02 4.82 -21.63
CA ALA A 233 20.06 4.10 -22.89
C ALA A 233 18.85 4.58 -23.69
N VAL A 234 19.02 5.69 -24.44
CA VAL A 234 18.19 6.04 -25.59
C VAL A 234 17.74 4.75 -26.19
N ARG A 235 16.41 4.47 -26.20
CA ARG A 235 15.82 3.32 -26.91
C ARG A 235 16.72 3.09 -28.11
N ALA A 236 17.52 2.02 -28.08
CA ALA A 236 18.32 1.68 -29.24
C ALA A 236 17.26 1.40 -30.28
N VAL A 237 16.97 2.40 -31.11
CA VAL A 237 16.22 2.23 -32.33
C VAL A 237 16.92 1.04 -32.95
N PRO A 238 16.26 -0.12 -33.11
CA PRO A 238 16.91 -1.25 -33.76
C PRO A 238 17.37 -0.68 -35.09
N GLU A 239 18.68 -0.54 -35.26
CA GLU A 239 19.20 -0.07 -36.52
C GLU A 239 18.65 -1.06 -37.53
N PRO A 240 17.84 -0.61 -38.52
CA PRO A 240 17.25 -1.55 -39.45
C PRO A 240 18.42 -2.29 -40.07
N ASN A 241 18.47 -3.59 -39.80
CA ASN A 241 19.57 -4.50 -40.10
C ASN A 241 20.34 -3.98 -41.31
N ALA A 242 21.63 -3.64 -41.13
CA ALA A 242 22.48 -2.99 -42.12
C ALA A 242 22.53 -3.69 -43.50
N TYR A 243 21.93 -4.88 -43.63
CA TYR A 243 21.63 -5.56 -44.88
C TYR A 243 20.69 -4.77 -45.83
N SER A 244 19.90 -3.80 -45.37
CA SER A 244 19.02 -3.02 -46.26
C SER A 244 19.73 -1.84 -46.96
N CYS A 245 20.80 -1.30 -46.38
CA CYS A 245 21.51 -0.15 -46.96
C CYS A 245 22.58 -0.54 -48.00
N VAL A 246 23.05 -1.78 -48.02
CA VAL A 246 23.99 -2.27 -49.05
C VAL A 246 23.27 -2.57 -50.39
N GLY A 247 21.97 -2.89 -50.34
CA GLY A 247 21.16 -3.20 -51.54
C GLY A 247 20.91 -2.00 -52.47
N ILE A 248 20.85 -0.78 -51.93
CA ILE A 248 20.53 0.42 -52.72
C ILE A 248 21.75 0.97 -53.48
N ILE A 249 22.96 0.74 -52.98
CA ILE A 249 24.20 1.20 -53.64
C ILE A 249 24.54 0.33 -54.87
N LEU A 250 24.26 -0.97 -54.83
CA LEU A 250 24.53 -1.89 -55.96
C LEU A 250 23.58 -1.66 -57.15
N VAL A 251 22.31 -1.30 -56.91
CA VAL A 251 21.34 -1.03 -58.00
C VAL A 251 21.68 0.27 -58.75
N LEU A 252 22.19 1.30 -58.06
CA LEU A 252 22.57 2.56 -58.70
C LEU A 252 23.87 2.47 -59.54
N LEU A 253 24.78 1.55 -59.21
CA LEU A 253 25.97 1.27 -60.02
C LEU A 253 25.62 0.49 -61.31
N CYS A 254 24.68 -0.46 -61.25
CA CYS A 254 24.20 -1.18 -62.44
C CYS A 254 23.46 -0.24 -63.41
N CYS A 255 22.65 0.69 -62.92
CA CYS A 255 21.93 1.66 -63.77
C CYS A 255 22.85 2.71 -64.43
N ARG A 256 23.99 3.04 -63.80
CA ARG A 256 24.97 3.97 -64.40
C ARG A 256 25.88 3.32 -65.44
N HIS A 257 26.10 2.00 -65.40
CA HIS A 257 26.89 1.30 -66.42
C HIS A 257 26.07 0.91 -67.66
N SER A 258 24.77 0.65 -67.54
CA SER A 258 23.91 0.31 -68.69
C SER A 258 23.56 1.51 -69.58
N ALA A 259 23.70 2.75 -69.07
CA ALA A 259 23.44 3.98 -69.82
C ALA A 259 24.63 4.47 -70.69
N TRP A 260 25.78 3.79 -70.68
CA TRP A 260 26.98 4.20 -71.43
C TRP A 260 27.30 3.33 -72.67
N ARG A 261 26.33 2.55 -73.15
CA ARG A 261 26.45 1.81 -74.43
C ARG A 261 25.16 1.93 -75.28
N SER A 262 24.93 3.09 -75.88
CA SER A 262 24.41 3.14 -77.26
C SER A 262 24.70 4.51 -77.90
N ARG A 263 25.76 4.57 -78.70
CA ARG A 263 25.93 5.55 -79.80
C ARG A 263 27.08 5.09 -80.71
N SER A 264 26.76 4.25 -81.69
CA SER A 264 27.43 4.12 -83.01
C SER A 264 26.63 3.12 -83.86
N SER A 265 25.84 3.62 -84.85
CA SER A 265 25.95 3.35 -86.30
C SER A 265 25.21 2.07 -86.77
N CYS A 266 24.39 1.97 -87.81
CA CYS A 266 24.18 2.71 -89.07
C CYS A 266 22.73 2.51 -89.59
N ASN A 267 22.16 3.53 -90.21
CA ASN A 267 21.80 3.58 -91.65
C ASN A 267 21.44 5.02 -92.02
#